data_AF-A0A4U9HC10-F1
#
_entry.id   AF-A0A4U9HC10-F1
#
_cell.length_a   1.000
_cell.length_b   1.000
_cell.length_c   1.000
_cell.angle_alpha   90.00
_cell.angle_beta   90.00
_cell.angle_gamma   90.00
#
_symmetry.space_group_name_H-M   'P 1'
#
loop_
_entity.id
_entity.type
_entity.pdbx_description
1 polymer ?
#
loop_
_entity_poly.entity_id
_entity_poly.type
_entity_poly.pdbx_seq_one_letter_code
_entity_poly.pdbx_strand_id
1 'polypeptide(L)'
;MTTVLKNRVLLTLFLLLLLAAFGLPFLSYAPNRLLSGQSISLLSLLHGRALWLLAPLAALALLSLLPPRRGYALLTVLAASALLTLSLWLSGDAARQLAQSGSALARTSWSGGCWLMLALCLLMAANAMERITASPLWRICGNLLTLAPALWLLFSQQLDALSLLKEYHNRREVFDAALWQHLTILLLTVLPTLAIGVPLGVLCFRSQRWQTPVFSTLNIIQTVPSIALFGLLIAPLAGLAAAIRGWRATASTASGWRRRSSRW
;
A
#
# COMPACT_ATOMS: atom_id res chain seq x y z
N MET A 1 21.31 5.15 39.45
CA MET A 1 20.95 4.02 38.57
C MET A 1 20.49 4.59 37.24
N THR A 2 21.36 4.61 36.23
CA THR A 2 20.98 5.06 34.88
C THR A 2 20.13 3.96 34.25
N THR A 3 18.83 4.17 34.13
CA THR A 3 17.93 3.30 33.36
C THR A 3 18.31 3.43 31.89
N VAL A 4 19.32 2.68 31.46
CA VAL A 4 19.68 2.57 30.05
C VAL A 4 18.51 1.91 29.34
N LEU A 5 17.69 2.72 28.68
CA LEU A 5 16.61 2.28 27.80
C LEU A 5 17.13 1.20 26.85
N LYS A 6 16.71 -0.05 27.06
CA LYS A 6 17.27 -1.22 26.38
C LYS A 6 16.71 -1.40 24.96
N ASN A 7 15.48 -0.96 24.70
CA ASN A 7 14.84 -1.06 23.39
C ASN A 7 14.27 0.30 22.93
N ARG A 8 15.19 1.23 22.59
CA ARG A 8 14.85 2.60 22.22
C ARG A 8 13.91 2.69 21.01
N VAL A 9 14.12 1.84 20.00
CA VAL A 9 13.31 1.84 18.77
C VAL A 9 11.88 1.40 19.05
N LEU A 10 11.68 0.33 19.83
CA LEU A 10 10.33 -0.09 20.16
C LEU A 10 9.62 0.95 21.03
N LEU A 11 10.33 1.59 21.95
CA LEU A 11 9.78 2.67 22.77
C LEU A 11 9.37 3.88 21.94
N THR A 12 10.22 4.34 21.00
CA THR A 12 9.87 5.49 20.15
C THR A 12 8.66 5.19 19.28
N LEU A 13 8.60 4.00 18.68
CA LEU A 13 7.45 3.55 17.89
C LEU A 13 6.18 3.44 18.76
N PHE A 14 6.30 2.95 19.98
CA PHE A 14 5.18 2.85 20.92
C PHE A 14 4.68 4.24 21.36
N LEU A 15 5.57 5.20 21.64
CA LEU A 15 5.17 6.57 21.96
C LEU A 15 4.48 7.26 20.78
N LEU A 16 5.00 7.08 19.56
CA LEU A 16 4.33 7.56 18.34
C LEU A 16 2.97 6.90 18.14
N LEU A 17 2.84 5.62 18.47
CA LEU A 17 1.59 4.88 18.40
C LEU A 17 0.55 5.45 19.36
N LEU A 18 0.94 5.75 20.61
CA LEU A 18 0.06 6.41 21.58
C LEU A 18 -0.32 7.83 21.12
N LEU A 19 0.63 8.59 20.60
CA LEU A 19 0.36 9.93 20.05
C LEU A 19 -0.64 9.85 18.87
N ALA A 20 -0.50 8.86 17.99
CA ALA A 20 -1.43 8.64 16.90
C ALA A 20 -2.81 8.19 17.39
N ALA A 21 -2.85 7.29 18.39
CA ALA A 21 -4.08 6.73 18.94
C ALA A 21 -4.93 7.77 19.68
N PHE A 22 -4.28 8.69 20.42
CA PHE A 22 -4.95 9.65 21.30
C PHE A 22 -4.90 11.09 20.80
N GLY A 23 -3.91 11.45 19.97
CA GLY A 23 -3.74 12.80 19.43
C GLY A 23 -4.45 13.03 18.09
N LEU A 24 -4.89 11.97 17.40
CA LEU A 24 -5.59 12.06 16.12
C LEU A 24 -6.92 11.31 16.16
N PRO A 25 -7.89 11.70 15.31
CA PRO A 25 -9.14 10.96 15.19
C PRO A 25 -8.87 9.55 14.67
N PHE A 26 -9.61 8.57 15.20
CA PHE A 26 -9.51 7.17 14.82
C PHE A 26 -10.43 6.83 13.63
N LEU A 27 -11.67 7.34 13.64
CA LEU A 27 -12.61 7.25 12.53
C LEU A 27 -13.14 8.62 12.13
N SER A 28 -13.63 8.71 10.89
CA SER A 28 -14.42 9.82 10.39
C SER A 28 -15.81 9.31 9.97
N TYR A 29 -16.86 9.94 10.48
CA TYR A 29 -18.25 9.62 10.19
C TYR A 29 -18.92 10.79 9.44
N ALA A 30 -19.33 10.57 8.20
CA ALA A 30 -20.08 11.53 7.40
C ALA A 30 -21.48 10.97 7.07
N PRO A 31 -22.58 11.68 7.39
CA PRO A 31 -23.94 11.19 7.10
C PRO A 31 -24.24 10.99 5.62
N ASN A 32 -23.56 11.70 4.73
CA ASN A 32 -23.67 11.57 3.27
C ASN A 32 -22.40 12.14 2.60
N ARG A 33 -22.38 12.18 1.25
CA ARG A 33 -21.23 12.70 0.45
C ARG A 33 -21.02 14.22 0.53
N LEU A 34 -22.01 14.97 1.00
CA LEU A 34 -22.03 16.43 0.94
C LEU A 34 -21.61 17.08 2.27
N LEU A 35 -21.81 16.36 3.37
CA LEU A 35 -21.48 16.82 4.71
C LEU A 35 -20.06 16.38 5.09
N SER A 36 -19.31 17.29 5.71
CA SER A 36 -18.01 16.98 6.27
C SER A 36 -18.12 15.93 7.37
N GLY A 37 -17.16 15.01 7.42
CA GLY A 37 -17.14 13.95 8.41
C GLY A 37 -16.80 14.48 9.81
N GLN A 38 -17.55 14.01 10.81
CA GLN A 38 -17.26 14.21 12.22
C GLN A 38 -16.17 13.23 12.67
N SER A 39 -15.20 13.75 13.41
CA SER A 39 -14.10 12.96 13.98
C SER A 39 -14.55 12.16 15.20
N ILE A 40 -14.23 10.88 15.21
CA ILE A 40 -14.46 9.99 16.35
C ILE A 40 -13.09 9.57 16.90
N SER A 41 -12.84 9.89 18.17
CA SER A 41 -11.60 9.52 18.86
C SER A 41 -11.58 8.05 19.23
N LEU A 42 -10.39 7.49 19.46
CA LEU A 42 -10.29 6.10 19.93
C LEU A 42 -10.92 5.93 21.32
N LEU A 43 -10.78 6.93 22.19
CA LEU A 43 -11.27 6.90 23.57
C LEU A 43 -12.78 6.69 23.67
N SER A 44 -13.56 7.31 22.78
CA SER A 44 -15.02 7.12 22.78
C SER A 44 -15.42 5.70 22.37
N LEU A 45 -14.56 5.02 21.62
CA LEU A 45 -14.79 3.65 21.15
C LEU A 45 -14.29 2.58 22.13
N LEU A 46 -13.49 2.94 23.14
CA LEU A 46 -12.89 2.00 24.11
C LEU A 46 -13.89 1.56 25.20
N HIS A 47 -14.98 0.91 24.81
CA HIS A 47 -15.98 0.36 25.73
C HIS A 47 -16.29 -1.12 25.42
N GLY A 48 -16.70 -1.88 26.43
CA GLY A 48 -17.10 -3.28 26.28
C GLY A 48 -16.01 -4.15 25.63
N ARG A 49 -16.33 -4.77 24.49
CA ARG A 49 -15.39 -5.65 23.75
C ARG A 49 -14.20 -4.89 23.14
N ALA A 50 -14.27 -3.57 22.98
CA ALA A 50 -13.13 -2.80 22.51
C ALA A 50 -11.97 -2.74 23.51
N LEU A 51 -12.22 -3.05 24.80
CA LEU A 51 -11.19 -3.08 25.84
C LEU A 51 -10.10 -4.14 25.58
N TRP A 52 -10.39 -5.16 24.77
CA TRP A 52 -9.38 -6.13 24.33
C TRP A 52 -8.20 -5.49 23.60
N LEU A 53 -8.36 -4.27 23.05
CA LEU A 53 -7.29 -3.48 22.44
C LEU A 53 -6.19 -3.07 23.44
N LEU A 54 -6.53 -2.96 24.73
CA LEU A 54 -5.59 -2.56 25.78
C LEU A 54 -4.56 -3.66 26.09
N ALA A 55 -4.90 -4.92 25.90
CA ALA A 55 -4.00 -6.05 26.18
C ALA A 55 -2.71 -6.02 25.32
N PRO A 56 -2.78 -5.95 23.98
CA PRO A 56 -1.56 -5.82 23.18
C PRO A 56 -0.87 -4.46 23.36
N LEU A 57 -1.60 -3.38 23.65
CA LEU A 57 -0.98 -2.08 23.99
C LEU A 57 -0.13 -2.19 25.27
N ALA A 58 -0.66 -2.81 26.33
CA ALA A 58 0.07 -3.05 27.57
C ALA A 58 1.25 -3.99 27.37
N ALA A 59 1.09 -5.04 26.56
CA ALA A 59 2.18 -5.94 26.21
C ALA A 59 3.32 -5.20 25.49
N LEU A 60 3.00 -4.35 24.50
CA LEU A 60 3.99 -3.54 23.79
C LEU A 60 4.68 -2.51 24.70
N ALA A 61 3.93 -1.90 25.64
CA ALA A 61 4.49 -1.01 26.66
C ALA A 61 5.55 -1.75 27.49
N LEU A 62 5.22 -2.94 28.01
CA LEU A 62 6.12 -3.75 28.82
C LEU A 62 7.34 -4.22 28.01
N LEU A 63 7.12 -4.72 26.79
CA LEU A 63 8.18 -5.19 25.89
C LEU A 63 9.14 -4.06 25.47
N SER A 64 8.67 -2.80 25.41
CA SER A 64 9.52 -1.63 25.12
C SER A 64 10.57 -1.35 26.18
N LEU A 65 10.34 -1.80 27.42
CA LEU A 65 11.26 -1.63 28.55
C LEU A 65 12.24 -2.81 28.70
N LEU A 66 11.93 -3.95 28.08
CA LEU A 66 12.71 -5.17 28.14
C LEU A 66 13.87 -5.18 27.11
N PRO A 67 14.94 -5.96 27.36
CA PRO A 67 16.04 -6.08 26.40
C PRO A 67 15.59 -6.71 25.07
N PRO A 68 16.13 -6.31 23.92
CA PRO A 68 15.71 -6.81 22.61
C PRO A 68 16.28 -8.22 22.35
N ARG A 69 15.69 -9.25 22.98
CA ARG A 69 16.01 -10.67 22.77
C ARG A 69 15.05 -11.32 21.77
N ARG A 70 15.46 -12.45 21.16
CA ARG A 70 14.64 -13.18 20.17
C ARG A 70 13.22 -13.51 20.67
N GLY A 71 13.08 -14.00 21.90
CA GLY A 71 11.76 -14.32 22.48
C GLY A 71 10.85 -13.09 22.63
N TYR A 72 11.40 -11.98 23.13
CA TYR A 72 10.64 -10.73 23.25
C TYR A 72 10.33 -10.11 21.88
N ALA A 73 11.19 -10.33 20.88
CA ALA A 73 10.90 -9.92 19.50
C ALA A 73 9.70 -10.70 18.93
N LEU A 74 9.62 -12.02 19.16
CA LEU A 74 8.44 -12.81 18.77
C LEU A 74 7.17 -12.30 19.45
N LEU A 75 7.22 -12.05 20.77
CA LEU A 75 6.09 -11.47 21.50
C LEU A 75 5.71 -10.07 20.97
N THR A 76 6.69 -9.28 20.55
CA THR A 76 6.44 -7.96 19.94
C THR A 76 5.70 -8.10 18.61
N VAL A 77 6.09 -9.05 17.75
CA VAL A 77 5.40 -9.33 16.48
C VAL A 77 3.97 -9.79 16.75
N LEU A 78 3.76 -10.70 17.70
CA LEU A 78 2.42 -11.19 18.05
C LEU A 78 1.54 -10.07 18.62
N ALA A 79 2.07 -9.24 19.52
CA ALA A 79 1.34 -8.11 20.09
C ALA A 79 1.02 -7.04 19.03
N ALA A 80 1.96 -6.74 18.12
CA ALA A 80 1.74 -5.82 17.01
C ALA A 80 0.70 -6.36 16.01
N SER A 81 0.74 -7.66 15.68
CA SER A 81 -0.27 -8.32 14.85
C SER A 81 -1.64 -8.27 15.50
N ALA A 82 -1.74 -8.63 16.79
CA ALA A 82 -2.98 -8.56 17.54
C ALA A 82 -3.54 -7.13 17.61
N LEU A 83 -2.69 -6.13 17.86
CA LEU A 83 -3.12 -4.73 17.89
C LEU A 83 -3.63 -4.26 16.53
N LEU A 84 -2.93 -4.61 15.44
CA LEU A 84 -3.33 -4.30 14.08
C LEU A 84 -4.69 -4.93 13.75
N THR A 85 -4.87 -6.22 14.03
CA THR A 85 -6.12 -6.94 13.80
C THR A 85 -7.26 -6.39 14.65
N LEU A 86 -7.04 -6.13 15.93
CA LEU A 86 -8.06 -5.57 16.82
C LEU A 86 -8.44 -4.13 16.45
N SER A 87 -7.49 -3.33 15.96
CA SER A 87 -7.79 -1.98 15.45
C SER A 87 -8.69 -2.01 14.22
N LEU A 88 -8.42 -2.94 13.28
CA LEU A 88 -9.28 -3.16 12.12
C LEU A 88 -10.66 -3.68 12.54
N TRP A 89 -10.69 -4.68 13.42
CA TRP A 89 -11.93 -5.22 13.97
C TRP A 89 -12.79 -4.13 14.61
N LEU A 90 -12.21 -3.32 15.50
CA LEU A 90 -12.88 -2.21 16.18
C LEU A 90 -13.44 -1.21 15.16
N SER A 91 -12.67 -0.88 14.12
CA SER A 91 -13.12 0.02 13.07
C SER A 91 -14.35 -0.50 12.31
N GLY A 92 -14.39 -1.81 12.02
CA GLY A 92 -15.52 -2.45 11.33
C GLY A 92 -16.74 -2.62 12.23
N ASP A 93 -16.53 -2.92 13.51
CA ASP A 93 -17.60 -2.99 14.52
C ASP A 93 -18.23 -1.61 14.76
N ALA A 94 -17.42 -0.58 15.01
CA ALA A 94 -17.89 0.79 15.16
C ALA A 94 -18.61 1.28 13.89
N ALA A 95 -18.09 0.93 12.70
CA ALA A 95 -18.75 1.25 11.44
C ALA A 95 -20.12 0.59 11.30
N ARG A 96 -20.28 -0.67 11.74
CA ARG A 96 -21.56 -1.39 11.73
C ARG A 96 -22.56 -0.76 12.69
N GLN A 97 -22.14 -0.45 13.91
CA GLN A 97 -23.00 0.20 14.91
C GLN A 97 -23.47 1.59 14.43
N LEU A 98 -22.55 2.41 13.92
CA LEU A 98 -22.88 3.74 13.38
C LEU A 98 -23.80 3.67 12.16
N ALA A 99 -23.66 2.64 11.33
CA ALA A 99 -24.53 2.42 10.18
C ALA A 99 -25.96 2.00 10.58
N GLN A 100 -26.14 1.31 11.71
CA GLN A 100 -27.44 0.91 12.23
C GLN A 100 -28.19 2.09 12.89
N SER A 101 -27.46 2.97 13.58
CA SER A 101 -28.03 4.18 14.19
C SER A 101 -28.21 5.35 13.21
N GLY A 102 -27.54 5.29 12.06
CA GLY A 102 -27.50 6.36 11.06
C GLY A 102 -28.37 6.11 9.83
N SER A 103 -28.18 6.92 8.80
CA SER A 103 -28.84 6.73 7.50
C SER A 103 -28.11 5.66 6.67
N ALA A 104 -28.82 5.02 5.73
CA ALA A 104 -28.22 4.03 4.81
C ALA A 104 -27.08 4.62 3.93
N LEU A 105 -27.03 5.95 3.78
CA LEU A 105 -26.02 6.68 3.03
C LEU A 105 -24.79 7.09 3.87
N ALA A 106 -24.79 6.78 5.17
CA ALA A 106 -23.71 7.13 6.08
C ALA A 106 -22.40 6.44 5.73
N ARG A 107 -21.32 7.22 5.84
CA ARG A 107 -19.95 6.86 5.44
C ARG A 107 -19.05 6.90 6.66
N THR A 108 -18.48 5.75 6.98
CA THR A 108 -17.43 5.61 7.97
C THR A 108 -16.12 5.29 7.28
N SER A 109 -15.08 6.06 7.54
CA SER A 109 -13.75 5.84 6.98
C SER A 109 -12.69 5.89 8.07
N TRP A 110 -11.55 5.24 7.80
CA TRP A 110 -10.37 5.41 8.64
C TRP A 110 -9.82 6.83 8.51
N SER A 111 -9.52 7.44 9.64
CA SER A 111 -8.84 8.73 9.69
C SER A 111 -7.37 8.56 10.06
N GLY A 112 -6.63 9.68 10.14
CA GLY A 112 -5.18 9.69 10.31
C GLY A 112 -4.67 8.85 11.48
N GLY A 113 -5.37 8.83 12.63
CA GLY A 113 -4.99 8.03 13.78
C GLY A 113 -5.00 6.53 13.48
N CYS A 114 -6.06 6.00 12.87
CA CYS A 114 -6.13 4.58 12.49
C CYS A 114 -5.05 4.22 11.47
N TRP A 115 -4.88 5.01 10.39
CA TRP A 115 -3.84 4.76 9.39
C TRP A 115 -2.44 4.72 9.98
N LEU A 116 -2.11 5.68 10.85
CA LEU A 116 -0.81 5.72 11.51
C LEU A 116 -0.64 4.56 12.49
N MET A 117 -1.69 4.19 13.24
CA MET A 117 -1.62 3.03 14.13
C MET A 117 -1.33 1.73 13.36
N LEU A 118 -2.02 1.50 12.24
CA LEU A 118 -1.79 0.34 11.38
C LEU A 118 -0.35 0.34 10.84
N ALA A 119 0.12 1.47 10.32
CA ALA A 119 1.48 1.62 9.82
C ALA A 119 2.54 1.36 10.91
N LEU A 120 2.33 1.91 12.11
CA LEU A 120 3.24 1.74 13.25
C LEU A 120 3.26 0.30 13.76
N CYS A 121 2.11 -0.39 13.79
CA CYS A 121 2.09 -1.82 14.12
C CYS A 121 2.93 -2.65 13.13
N LEU A 122 2.79 -2.37 11.83
CA LEU A 122 3.60 -3.04 10.81
C LEU A 122 5.10 -2.72 10.94
N LEU A 123 5.43 -1.47 11.25
CA LEU A 123 6.82 -1.06 11.44
C LEU A 123 7.43 -1.68 12.71
N MET A 124 6.67 -1.78 13.80
CA MET A 124 7.07 -2.47 15.02
C MET A 124 7.30 -3.96 14.77
N ALA A 125 6.41 -4.62 14.03
CA ALA A 125 6.57 -6.02 13.63
C ALA A 125 7.79 -6.22 12.72
N ALA A 126 7.99 -5.35 11.73
CA ALA A 126 9.14 -5.41 10.82
C ALA A 126 10.47 -5.24 11.54
N ASN A 127 10.55 -4.27 12.45
CA ASN A 127 11.73 -4.04 13.29
C ASN A 127 12.00 -5.23 14.23
N ALA A 128 10.95 -5.83 14.81
CA ALA A 128 11.10 -7.02 15.66
C ALA A 128 11.54 -8.25 14.84
N MET A 129 11.05 -8.40 13.61
CA MET A 129 11.38 -9.53 12.72
C MET A 129 12.87 -9.62 12.40
N GLU A 130 13.58 -8.48 12.35
CA GLU A 130 15.04 -8.45 12.16
C GLU A 130 15.81 -9.20 13.26
N ARG A 131 15.23 -9.32 14.44
CA ARG A 131 15.83 -10.03 15.58
C ARG A 131 15.48 -11.50 15.60
N ILE A 132 14.43 -11.91 14.88
CA ILE A 132 13.97 -13.30 14.81
C ILE A 132 14.79 -14.07 13.77
N THR A 133 14.97 -13.49 12.58
CA THR A 133 15.69 -14.15 11.48
C THR A 133 16.58 -13.19 10.71
N ALA A 134 17.79 -13.65 10.34
CA ALA A 134 18.75 -12.88 9.56
C ALA A 134 18.48 -12.97 8.05
N SER A 135 17.81 -14.03 7.59
CA SER A 135 17.58 -14.26 6.16
C SER A 135 16.48 -13.34 5.61
N PRO A 136 16.71 -12.61 4.50
CA PRO A 136 15.73 -11.70 3.92
C PRO A 136 14.38 -12.36 3.55
N LEU A 137 14.41 -13.57 2.98
CA LEU A 137 13.19 -14.28 2.57
C LEU A 137 12.28 -14.59 3.75
N TRP A 138 12.82 -15.17 4.83
CA TRP A 138 12.01 -15.45 6.02
C TRP A 138 11.55 -14.19 6.75
N ARG A 139 12.29 -13.08 6.66
CA ARG A 139 11.81 -11.78 7.16
C ARG A 139 10.59 -11.30 6.38
N ILE A 140 10.58 -11.46 5.05
CA ILE A 140 9.42 -11.13 4.21
C ILE A 140 8.25 -12.03 4.58
N CYS A 141 8.44 -13.36 4.60
CA CYS A 141 7.39 -14.31 4.96
C CYS A 141 6.82 -14.05 6.37
N GLY A 142 7.67 -13.76 7.35
CA GLY A 142 7.25 -13.44 8.72
C GLY A 142 6.42 -12.16 8.78
N ASN A 143 6.79 -11.10 8.05
CA ASN A 143 6.01 -9.88 7.99
C ASN A 143 4.68 -10.06 7.26
N LEU A 144 4.65 -10.87 6.21
CA LEU A 144 3.41 -11.27 5.54
C LEU A 144 2.50 -12.07 6.49
N LEU A 145 3.08 -12.94 7.33
CA LEU A 145 2.34 -13.69 8.33
C LEU A 145 1.71 -12.78 9.40
N THR A 146 2.37 -11.69 9.80
CA THR A 146 1.81 -10.66 10.70
C THR A 146 0.49 -10.09 10.17
N LEU A 147 0.35 -9.98 8.85
CA LEU A 147 -0.86 -9.48 8.18
C LEU A 147 -1.97 -10.53 8.10
N ALA A 148 -1.66 -11.83 8.22
CA ALA A 148 -2.62 -12.89 7.96
C ALA A 148 -3.92 -12.79 8.78
N PRO A 149 -3.89 -12.49 10.10
CA PRO A 149 -5.13 -12.34 10.87
C PRO A 149 -5.96 -11.12 10.45
N ALA A 150 -5.32 -10.04 10.01
CA ALA A 150 -6.01 -8.88 9.45
C ALA A 150 -6.62 -9.15 8.08
N LEU A 151 -5.91 -9.90 7.22
CA LEU A 151 -6.45 -10.34 5.95
C LEU A 151 -7.65 -11.27 6.16
N TRP A 152 -7.61 -12.15 7.16
CA TRP A 152 -8.75 -12.96 7.54
C TRP A 152 -9.98 -12.11 7.88
N LEU A 153 -9.81 -11.02 8.65
CA LEU A 153 -10.90 -10.10 8.94
C LEU A 153 -11.54 -9.50 7.69
N LEU A 154 -10.72 -9.16 6.68
CA LEU A 154 -11.18 -8.64 5.40
C LEU A 154 -12.09 -9.65 4.69
N PHE A 155 -11.73 -10.94 4.68
CA PHE A 155 -12.56 -11.99 4.07
C PHE A 155 -13.79 -12.35 4.90
N SER A 156 -13.77 -12.08 6.22
CA SER A 156 -14.90 -12.37 7.11
C SER A 156 -16.05 -11.37 7.05
N GLN A 157 -16.06 -10.45 6.07
CA GLN A 157 -17.10 -9.41 5.87
C GLN A 157 -17.27 -8.41 7.03
N GLN A 158 -16.40 -8.47 8.04
CA GLN A 158 -16.50 -7.63 9.23
C GLN A 158 -16.21 -6.15 8.96
N LEU A 159 -15.53 -5.87 7.85
CA LEU A 159 -15.14 -4.52 7.43
C LEU A 159 -16.10 -3.93 6.39
N ASP A 160 -17.13 -4.66 5.95
CA ASP A 160 -18.01 -4.26 4.85
C ASP A 160 -18.84 -3.01 5.14
N ALA A 161 -19.03 -2.68 6.43
CA ALA A 161 -19.70 -1.45 6.81
C ALA A 161 -18.86 -0.17 6.56
N LEU A 162 -17.54 -0.31 6.39
CA LEU A 162 -16.65 0.80 6.07
C LEU A 162 -16.91 1.29 4.63
N SER A 163 -16.87 2.61 4.45
CA SER A 163 -17.20 3.27 3.18
C SER A 163 -16.33 2.77 2.01
N LEU A 164 -15.08 2.36 2.27
CA LEU A 164 -14.19 1.84 1.25
C LEU A 164 -14.71 0.51 0.68
N LEU A 165 -15.05 -0.44 1.55
CA LEU A 165 -15.57 -1.75 1.13
C LEU A 165 -17.00 -1.67 0.60
N LYS A 166 -17.85 -0.77 1.13
CA LYS A 166 -19.16 -0.49 0.54
C LYS A 166 -19.03 -0.03 -0.91
N GLU A 167 -18.15 0.94 -1.19
CA GLU A 167 -17.97 1.44 -2.55
C GLU A 167 -17.34 0.38 -3.47
N TYR A 168 -16.40 -0.42 -2.96
CA TYR A 168 -15.84 -1.54 -3.70
C TYR A 168 -16.93 -2.52 -4.15
N HIS A 169 -17.80 -2.97 -3.23
CA HIS A 169 -18.90 -3.87 -3.57
C HIS A 169 -19.87 -3.25 -4.58
N ASN A 170 -20.19 -1.96 -4.44
CA ASN A 170 -21.08 -1.26 -5.35
C ASN A 170 -20.50 -1.05 -6.77
N ARG A 171 -19.17 -1.02 -6.91
CA ARG A 171 -18.49 -0.73 -8.19
C ARG A 171 -17.52 -1.84 -8.61
N ARG A 172 -17.76 -3.06 -8.16
CA ARG A 172 -16.83 -4.18 -8.30
C ARG A 172 -16.44 -4.45 -9.75
N GLU A 173 -17.40 -4.49 -10.66
CA GLU A 173 -17.14 -4.76 -12.08
C GLU A 173 -16.20 -3.73 -12.72
N VAL A 174 -16.42 -2.44 -12.41
CA VAL A 174 -15.58 -1.35 -12.92
C VAL A 174 -14.18 -1.43 -12.32
N PHE A 175 -14.08 -1.73 -11.02
CA PHE A 175 -12.80 -1.89 -10.33
C PHE A 175 -12.01 -3.07 -10.90
N ASP A 176 -12.65 -4.23 -11.06
CA ASP A 176 -11.99 -5.45 -11.56
C ASP A 176 -11.51 -5.27 -13.01
N ALA A 177 -12.31 -4.60 -13.86
CA ALA A 177 -11.89 -4.24 -15.21
C ALA A 177 -10.69 -3.27 -15.20
N ALA A 178 -10.74 -2.22 -14.37
CA ALA A 178 -9.65 -1.26 -14.23
C ALA A 178 -8.37 -1.91 -13.67
N LEU A 179 -8.49 -2.83 -12.72
CA LEU A 179 -7.38 -3.57 -12.13
C LEU A 179 -6.70 -4.46 -13.17
N TRP A 180 -7.47 -5.19 -13.98
CA TRP A 180 -6.92 -5.99 -15.07
C TRP A 180 -6.23 -5.14 -16.13
N GLN A 181 -6.83 -4.00 -16.49
CA GLN A 181 -6.20 -3.06 -17.42
C GLN A 181 -4.88 -2.52 -16.86
N HIS A 182 -4.87 -2.12 -15.58
CA HIS A 182 -3.67 -1.63 -14.91
C HIS A 182 -2.58 -2.70 -14.85
N LEU A 183 -2.92 -3.93 -14.47
CA LEU A 183 -1.96 -5.04 -14.41
C LEU A 183 -1.40 -5.37 -15.80
N THR A 184 -2.23 -5.31 -16.84
CA THR A 184 -1.79 -5.52 -18.23
C THR A 184 -0.78 -4.45 -18.66
N ILE A 185 -1.09 -3.17 -18.41
CA ILE A 185 -0.18 -2.06 -18.71
C ILE A 185 1.11 -2.18 -17.89
N LEU A 186 1.01 -2.52 -16.61
CA LEU A 186 2.16 -2.70 -15.73
C LEU A 186 3.08 -3.81 -16.23
N LEU A 187 2.55 -4.99 -16.52
CA LEU A 187 3.37 -6.11 -17.02
C LEU A 187 3.99 -5.80 -18.37
N LEU A 188 3.23 -5.19 -19.29
CA LEU A 188 3.75 -4.78 -20.60
C LEU A 188 4.81 -3.68 -20.53
N THR A 189 4.77 -2.82 -19.51
CA THR A 189 5.79 -1.76 -19.32
C THR A 189 7.02 -2.25 -18.58
N VAL A 190 6.89 -3.20 -17.65
CA VAL A 190 8.03 -3.79 -16.93
C VAL A 190 8.98 -4.50 -17.89
N LEU A 191 8.48 -5.21 -18.90
CA LEU A 191 9.31 -5.93 -19.87
C LEU A 191 10.33 -5.04 -20.61
N PRO A 192 9.94 -3.96 -21.33
CA PRO A 192 10.89 -3.06 -21.95
C PRO A 192 11.73 -2.29 -20.93
N THR A 193 11.18 -1.95 -19.76
CA THR A 193 11.96 -1.32 -18.68
C THR A 193 13.11 -2.20 -18.22
N LEU A 194 12.89 -3.51 -18.02
CA LEU A 194 13.97 -4.45 -17.67
C LEU A 194 14.92 -4.67 -18.84
N ALA A 195 14.39 -4.83 -20.06
CA ALA A 195 15.20 -5.05 -21.26
C ALA A 195 16.16 -3.90 -21.56
N ILE A 196 15.81 -2.65 -21.24
CA ILE A 196 16.67 -1.48 -21.42
C ILE A 196 17.45 -1.14 -20.14
N GLY A 197 16.77 -1.18 -18.99
CA GLY A 197 17.33 -0.77 -17.70
C GLY A 197 18.43 -1.70 -17.20
N VAL A 198 18.30 -3.02 -17.38
CA VAL A 198 19.32 -3.98 -16.94
C VAL A 198 20.63 -3.80 -17.72
N PRO A 199 20.64 -3.77 -19.07
CA PRO A 199 21.87 -3.50 -19.82
C PRO A 199 22.49 -2.14 -19.49
N LEU A 200 21.69 -1.08 -19.37
CA LEU A 200 22.20 0.24 -18.99
C LEU A 200 22.82 0.24 -17.59
N GLY A 201 22.19 -0.45 -16.63
CA GLY A 201 22.71 -0.64 -15.28
C GLY A 201 24.04 -1.39 -15.28
N VAL A 202 24.14 -2.48 -16.04
CA VAL A 202 25.40 -3.24 -16.21
C VAL A 202 26.48 -2.41 -16.88
N LEU A 203 26.15 -1.63 -17.91
CA LEU A 203 27.09 -0.72 -18.59
C LEU A 203 27.66 0.32 -17.63
N CYS A 204 26.79 0.93 -16.82
CA CYS A 204 27.19 1.90 -15.80
C CYS A 204 28.05 1.26 -14.70
N PHE A 205 27.77 0.02 -14.31
CA PHE A 205 28.59 -0.73 -13.35
C PHE A 205 29.98 -1.05 -13.89
N ARG A 206 30.09 -1.41 -15.18
CA ARG A 206 31.37 -1.79 -15.80
C ARG A 206 32.23 -0.61 -16.25
N SER A 207 31.64 0.56 -16.49
CA SER A 207 32.37 1.72 -16.99
C SER A 207 31.90 3.03 -16.36
N GLN A 208 32.79 3.63 -15.55
CA GLN A 208 32.56 4.91 -14.90
C GLN A 208 32.24 6.05 -15.89
N ARG A 209 32.74 5.95 -17.14
CA ARG A 209 32.54 6.95 -18.19
C ARG A 209 31.06 7.10 -18.59
N TRP A 210 30.27 6.03 -18.50
CA TRP A 210 28.86 6.04 -18.90
C TRP A 210 27.91 6.41 -17.75
N GLN A 211 28.39 6.41 -16.50
CA GLN A 211 27.57 6.76 -15.34
C GLN A 211 27.06 8.20 -15.41
N THR A 212 27.97 9.17 -15.56
CA THR A 212 27.65 10.60 -15.56
C THR A 212 26.56 10.99 -16.58
N PRO A 213 26.66 10.61 -17.88
CA PRO A 213 25.62 10.96 -18.85
C PRO A 213 24.29 10.23 -18.60
N VAL A 214 24.32 8.95 -18.22
CA VAL A 214 23.10 8.17 -17.98
C VAL A 214 22.35 8.69 -16.75
N PHE A 215 23.03 8.90 -15.63
CA PHE A 215 22.39 9.42 -14.41
C PHE A 215 21.87 10.84 -14.60
N SER A 216 22.59 11.70 -15.31
CA SER A 216 22.12 13.06 -15.60
C SER A 216 20.82 13.05 -16.41
N THR A 217 20.75 12.19 -17.44
CA THR A 217 19.54 12.02 -18.26
C THR A 217 18.38 11.47 -17.43
N LEU A 218 18.62 10.43 -16.62
CA LEU A 218 17.60 9.86 -15.75
C LEU A 218 17.07 10.86 -14.74
N ASN A 219 17.93 11.70 -14.15
CA ASN A 219 17.52 12.75 -13.21
C ASN A 219 16.65 13.82 -13.88
N ILE A 220 16.96 14.22 -15.11
CA ILE A 220 16.09 15.15 -15.87
C ILE A 220 14.72 14.51 -16.09
N ILE A 221 14.66 13.26 -16.55
CA ILE A 221 13.39 12.57 -16.79
C ILE A 221 12.58 12.40 -15.50
N GLN A 222 13.23 12.08 -14.38
CA GLN A 222 12.58 11.87 -13.08
C GLN A 222 12.05 13.15 -12.43
N THR A 223 12.64 14.31 -12.73
CA THR A 223 12.22 15.60 -12.17
C THR A 223 11.07 16.23 -12.95
N VAL A 224 10.84 15.82 -14.21
CA VAL A 224 9.66 16.24 -14.97
C VAL A 224 8.41 15.53 -14.40
N PRO A 225 7.39 16.28 -13.94
CA PRO A 225 6.19 15.66 -13.41
C PRO A 225 5.48 14.84 -14.49
N SER A 226 4.94 13.69 -14.11
CA SER A 226 4.38 12.71 -15.05
C SER A 226 3.28 13.29 -15.96
N ILE A 227 2.50 14.27 -15.47
CA ILE A 227 1.46 14.97 -16.26
C ILE A 227 2.08 15.74 -17.43
N ALA A 228 3.18 16.46 -17.20
CA ALA A 228 3.87 17.22 -18.24
C ALA A 228 4.57 16.29 -19.24
N LEU A 229 5.20 15.21 -18.74
CA LEU A 229 5.82 14.19 -19.58
C LEU A 229 4.79 13.52 -20.49
N PHE A 230 3.59 13.24 -19.98
CA PHE A 230 2.49 12.69 -20.78
C PHE A 230 2.11 13.64 -21.92
N GLY A 231 1.95 14.94 -21.63
CA GLY A 231 1.70 15.97 -22.63
C GLY A 231 2.78 16.03 -23.73
N LEU A 232 4.06 15.97 -23.33
CA LEU A 232 5.19 15.94 -24.24
C LEU A 232 5.22 14.68 -25.12
N LEU A 233 4.83 13.52 -24.56
CA LEU A 233 4.88 12.22 -25.24
C LEU A 233 3.71 11.98 -26.21
N ILE A 234 2.57 12.64 -26.04
CA ILE A 234 1.41 12.49 -26.94
C ILE A 234 1.79 12.75 -28.40
N ALA A 235 2.48 13.85 -28.68
CA ALA A 235 2.87 14.24 -30.04
C ALA A 235 3.81 13.21 -30.73
N PRO A 236 4.95 12.79 -30.14
CA PRO A 236 5.82 11.79 -30.74
C PRO A 236 5.17 10.40 -30.82
N LEU A 237 4.36 9.99 -29.84
CA LEU A 237 3.64 8.71 -29.88
C LEU A 237 2.57 8.70 -30.99
N ALA A 238 1.86 9.81 -31.20
CA ALA A 238 0.91 9.95 -32.30
C ALA A 238 1.61 9.86 -33.66
N GLY A 239 2.79 10.48 -33.79
CA GLY A 239 3.64 10.38 -34.97
C GLY A 239 4.11 8.94 -35.23
N LEU A 240 4.59 8.24 -34.20
CA LEU A 240 5.00 6.84 -34.30
C LEU A 240 3.82 5.94 -34.72
N ALA A 241 2.64 6.13 -34.12
CA ALA A 241 1.44 5.39 -34.47
C ALA A 241 0.98 5.65 -35.93
N ALA A 242 1.14 6.87 -36.42
CA ALA A 242 0.89 7.19 -37.83
C ALA A 242 1.90 6.48 -38.76
N ALA A 243 3.19 6.48 -38.41
CA ALA A 243 4.23 5.80 -39.18
C ALA A 243 4.01 4.27 -39.25
N ILE A 244 3.68 3.64 -38.12
CA ILE A 244 3.38 2.19 -38.07
C ILE A 244 2.13 1.85 -38.89
N ARG A 245 1.09 2.69 -38.84
CA ARG A 245 -0.11 2.52 -39.70
C ARG A 245 0.22 2.68 -41.18
N GLY A 246 1.07 3.64 -41.54
CA GLY A 246 1.56 3.83 -42.91
C GLY A 246 2.32 2.61 -43.43
N TRP A 247 3.20 2.03 -42.62
CA TRP A 247 3.93 0.80 -42.97
C TRP A 247 3.00 -0.42 -43.14
N ARG A 248 1.98 -0.55 -42.29
CA ARG A 248 0.96 -1.61 -42.45
C ARG A 248 0.11 -1.43 -43.70
N ALA A 249 -0.23 -0.18 -44.06
CA ALA A 249 -0.98 0.12 -45.29
C ALA A 249 -0.17 -0.21 -46.55
N THR A 250 1.12 0.13 -46.59
CA THR A 250 2.02 -0.23 -47.70
C THR A 250 2.29 -1.74 -47.78
N ALA A 251 2.40 -2.42 -46.64
CA ALA A 251 2.53 -3.88 -46.60
C ALA A 251 1.27 -4.61 -47.13
N SER A 252 0.06 -4.11 -46.81
CA SER A 252 -1.19 -4.68 -47.33
C SER A 252 -1.37 -4.46 -48.84
N THR A 253 -0.97 -3.30 -49.37
CA THR A 253 -1.04 -3.00 -50.81
C THR A 253 -0.01 -3.78 -51.62
N ALA A 254 1.21 -4.00 -51.11
CA ALA A 254 2.21 -4.87 -51.73
C ALA A 254 1.74 -6.33 -51.87
N SER A 255 0.94 -6.84 -50.92
CA SER A 255 0.34 -8.18 -51.01
C SER A 255 -0.77 -8.30 -52.06
N GLY A 256 -1.46 -7.20 -52.38
CA GLY A 256 -2.48 -7.12 -53.43
C GLY A 256 -1.90 -7.10 -54.84
N TRP A 257 -0.75 -6.44 -55.05
CA TRP A 257 -0.06 -6.43 -56.35
C TRP A 257 0.44 -7.83 -56.76
N ARG A 258 0.88 -8.65 -55.80
CA ARG A 258 1.36 -10.03 -56.07
C ARG A 258 0.26 -11.00 -56.52
N ARG A 259 -1.03 -10.68 -56.33
CA ARG A 259 -2.17 -11.47 -56.85
C ARG A 259 -2.65 -11.01 -58.24
N ARG A 260 -2.23 -9.84 -58.71
CA ARG A 260 -2.66 -9.29 -60.02
C ARG A 260 -1.68 -9.61 -61.15
N SER A 261 -0.41 -9.90 -60.84
CA SER A 261 0.62 -10.26 -61.81
C SER A 261 0.63 -11.74 -62.22
N SER A 262 -0.27 -12.57 -61.69
CA SER A 262 -0.46 -13.98 -62.09
C SER A 262 -1.69 -14.19 -62.98
N ARG A 263 -2.21 -13.11 -63.59
CA ARG A 263 -3.36 -13.11 -64.51
C ARG A 263 -3.02 -12.44 -65.86
N TRP A 264 -1.77 -12.52 -66.28
CA TRP A 264 -1.34 -12.33 -67.66
C TRP A 264 -0.55 -13.57 -68.07
#